data_AF-A0A957CHA3-F1
#
_entry.id   AF-A0A957CHA3-F1
#
_cell.length_a   1.000
_cell.length_b   1.000
_cell.length_c   1.000
_cell.angle_alpha   90.00
_cell.angle_beta   90.00
_cell.angle_gamma   90.00
#
_symmetry.space_group_name_H-M   'P 1'
#
loop_
_entity.id
_entity.type
_entity.pdbx_description
1 polymer ?
#
loop_
_entity_poly.entity_id
_entity_poly.type
_entity_poly.pdbx_seq_one_letter_code
_entity_poly.pdbx_strand_id
1 'polypeptide(L)'
;MRSSALVGIVLTLLMLLLVALAAFIFLFQGRQTLETQNMVLRDDLKTAVSDNTAITQNRNELSAALATAESDAVLLEGQLVESEQAAEVLRTEVTDTGNALAQLEQDRLDMLARPPQVDIAIPEENSMQLAGTPFTIVVVAADPVGITEMTITLDDRLFRSYVVDGQPLLTATETWSPVEAGTFLLAVEASNGRTSSVITRTLAVTAPANS
;
A
#
# COMPACT_ATOMS: atom_id res chain seq x y z
N MET A 1 126.33 -39.83 -15.67
CA MET A 1 125.82 -38.61 -14.99
C MET A 1 125.03 -37.63 -15.89
N ARG A 2 124.96 -37.80 -17.23
CA ARG A 2 124.17 -36.90 -18.11
C ARG A 2 122.69 -37.29 -18.28
N SER A 3 122.29 -38.51 -17.92
CA SER A 3 120.90 -38.99 -18.06
C SER A 3 119.95 -38.46 -16.97
N SER A 4 120.41 -38.30 -15.71
CA SER A 4 119.52 -37.89 -14.60
C SER A 4 119.06 -36.43 -14.67
N ALA A 5 119.89 -35.52 -15.18
CA ALA A 5 119.53 -34.11 -15.34
C ALA A 5 118.44 -33.91 -16.40
N LEU A 6 118.50 -34.67 -17.51
CA LEU A 6 117.51 -34.63 -18.57
C LEU A 6 116.17 -35.22 -18.09
N VAL A 7 116.22 -36.34 -17.33
CA VAL A 7 115.03 -36.91 -16.68
C VAL A 7 114.38 -35.90 -15.73
N GLY A 8 115.15 -35.16 -14.94
CA GLY A 8 114.63 -34.13 -14.03
C GLY A 8 113.92 -32.97 -14.75
N ILE A 9 114.48 -32.47 -15.86
CA ILE A 9 113.88 -31.39 -16.66
C ILE A 9 112.59 -31.87 -17.38
N VAL A 10 112.59 -33.09 -17.89
CA VAL A 10 111.39 -33.69 -18.50
C VAL A 10 110.28 -33.85 -17.46
N LEU A 11 110.62 -34.25 -16.24
CA LEU A 11 109.66 -34.43 -15.16
C LEU A 11 109.04 -33.11 -14.68
N THR A 12 109.83 -32.03 -14.58
CA THR A 12 109.30 -30.71 -14.19
C THR A 12 108.43 -30.09 -15.28
N LEU A 13 108.81 -30.23 -16.56
CA LEU A 13 107.95 -29.82 -17.68
C LEU A 13 106.64 -30.62 -17.73
N LEU A 14 106.70 -31.92 -17.46
CA LEU A 14 105.52 -32.77 -17.38
C LEU A 14 104.62 -32.38 -16.19
N MET A 15 105.20 -32.11 -15.02
CA MET A 15 104.44 -31.59 -13.87
C MET A 15 103.79 -30.24 -14.18
N LEU A 16 104.50 -29.31 -14.81
CA LEU A 16 103.98 -27.99 -15.15
C LEU A 16 102.84 -28.11 -16.18
N LEU A 17 102.98 -29.01 -17.16
CA LEU A 17 101.92 -29.31 -18.12
C LEU A 17 100.69 -29.93 -17.45
N LEU A 18 100.87 -30.82 -16.46
CA LEU A 18 99.78 -31.38 -15.69
C LEU A 18 99.06 -30.33 -14.83
N VAL A 19 99.81 -29.41 -14.20
CA VAL A 19 99.23 -28.30 -13.42
C VAL A 19 98.46 -27.36 -14.34
N ALA A 20 99.00 -27.03 -15.52
CA ALA A 20 98.31 -26.20 -16.50
C ALA A 20 97.03 -26.88 -17.02
N LEU A 21 97.07 -28.20 -17.27
CA LEU A 21 95.90 -28.97 -17.68
C LEU A 21 94.84 -29.01 -16.57
N ALA A 22 95.25 -29.22 -15.31
CA ALA A 22 94.34 -29.19 -14.17
C ALA A 22 93.69 -27.81 -13.97
N ALA A 23 94.47 -26.73 -14.10
CA ALA A 23 93.96 -25.36 -14.03
C ALA A 23 92.98 -25.07 -15.18
N PHE A 24 93.27 -25.54 -16.39
CA PHE A 24 92.37 -25.42 -17.54
C PHE A 24 91.04 -26.16 -17.30
N ILE A 25 91.09 -27.40 -16.83
CA ILE A 25 89.88 -28.18 -16.51
C ILE A 25 89.07 -27.49 -15.41
N PHE A 26 89.72 -26.99 -14.35
CA PHE A 26 89.05 -26.27 -13.27
C PHE A 26 88.35 -24.99 -13.77
N LEU A 27 89.03 -24.18 -14.58
CA LEU A 27 88.45 -22.99 -15.18
C LEU A 27 87.29 -23.32 -16.12
N PHE A 28 87.41 -24.40 -16.90
CA PHE A 28 86.36 -24.87 -17.80
C PHE A 28 85.12 -25.38 -17.04
N GLN A 29 85.32 -26.18 -15.99
CA GLN A 29 84.24 -26.66 -15.11
C GLN A 29 83.57 -25.50 -14.36
N GLY A 30 84.36 -24.54 -13.87
CA GLY A 30 83.85 -23.32 -13.23
C GLY A 30 82.99 -22.49 -14.18
N ARG A 31 83.43 -22.34 -15.43
CA ARG A 31 82.66 -21.66 -16.48
C ARG A 31 81.34 -22.38 -16.78
N GLN A 32 81.36 -23.70 -16.96
CA GLN A 32 80.14 -24.49 -17.21
C GLN A 32 79.13 -24.39 -16.05
N THR A 33 79.64 -24.38 -14.82
CA THR A 33 78.80 -24.22 -13.61
C THR A 33 78.14 -22.85 -13.58
N LEU A 34 78.89 -21.77 -13.84
CA LEU A 34 78.37 -20.40 -13.89
C LEU A 34 77.37 -20.20 -15.03
N GLU A 35 77.60 -20.81 -16.19
CA GLU A 35 76.67 -20.77 -17.33
C GLU A 35 75.36 -21.48 -16.98
N THR A 36 75.42 -22.63 -16.30
CA THR A 36 74.24 -23.36 -15.82
C THR A 36 73.46 -22.55 -14.78
N GLN A 37 74.14 -22.00 -13.78
CA GLN A 37 73.49 -21.16 -12.75
C GLN A 37 72.86 -19.89 -13.34
N ASN A 38 73.52 -19.24 -14.30
CA ASN A 38 72.94 -18.09 -15.01
C ASN A 38 71.69 -18.48 -15.81
N MET A 39 71.69 -19.68 -16.41
CA MET A 39 70.52 -20.18 -17.13
C MET A 39 69.34 -20.38 -16.17
N VAL A 40 69.56 -21.03 -15.02
CA VAL A 40 68.53 -21.24 -13.99
C VAL A 40 68.02 -19.90 -13.45
N LEU A 41 68.90 -18.98 -13.05
CA LEU A 41 68.49 -17.67 -12.54
C LEU A 41 67.70 -16.85 -13.56
N ARG A 42 68.02 -16.96 -14.86
CA ARG A 42 67.25 -16.30 -15.92
C ARG A 42 65.86 -16.90 -16.08
N ASP A 43 65.73 -18.21 -15.92
CA ASP A 43 64.44 -18.91 -15.99
C ASP A 43 63.57 -18.63 -14.76
N ASP A 44 64.18 -18.64 -13.56
CA ASP A 44 63.53 -18.25 -12.31
C ASP A 44 63.06 -16.79 -12.37
N LEU A 45 63.90 -15.86 -12.87
CA LEU A 45 63.53 -14.47 -13.04
C LEU A 45 62.36 -14.32 -14.01
N LYS A 46 62.38 -15.05 -15.13
CA LYS A 46 61.27 -15.05 -16.11
C LYS A 46 59.97 -15.55 -15.48
N THR A 47 60.05 -16.63 -14.70
CA THR A 47 58.91 -17.20 -13.96
C THR A 47 58.36 -16.20 -12.94
N ALA A 48 59.23 -15.61 -12.11
CA ALA A 48 58.82 -14.61 -11.12
C ALA A 48 58.21 -13.34 -11.74
N VAL A 49 58.69 -12.91 -12.91
CA VAL A 49 58.10 -11.78 -13.65
C VAL A 49 56.72 -12.16 -14.20
N SER A 50 56.56 -13.38 -14.73
CA SER A 50 55.27 -13.91 -15.20
C SER A 50 54.26 -13.99 -14.05
N ASP A 51 54.67 -14.54 -12.91
CA ASP A 51 53.82 -14.68 -11.73
C ASP A 51 53.39 -13.31 -11.17
N ASN A 52 54.31 -12.34 -11.08
CA ASN A 52 53.95 -10.98 -10.69
C ASN A 52 52.96 -10.32 -11.65
N THR A 53 53.09 -10.59 -12.95
CA THR A 53 52.14 -10.10 -13.95
C THR A 53 50.76 -10.71 -13.74
N ALA A 54 50.69 -12.03 -13.53
CA ALA A 54 49.45 -12.73 -13.25
C ALA A 54 48.79 -12.25 -11.95
N ILE A 55 49.57 -12.09 -10.87
CA ILE A 55 49.09 -11.54 -9.58
C ILE A 55 48.52 -10.13 -9.77
N THR A 56 49.19 -9.30 -10.56
CA THR A 56 48.75 -7.92 -10.81
C THR A 56 47.44 -7.90 -11.60
N GLN A 57 47.31 -8.75 -12.62
CA GLN A 57 46.05 -8.90 -13.37
C GLN A 57 44.90 -9.36 -12.47
N ASN A 58 45.13 -10.42 -11.67
CA ASN A 58 44.12 -10.95 -10.76
C ASN A 58 43.68 -9.92 -9.70
N ARG A 59 44.62 -9.10 -9.19
CA ARG A 59 44.29 -7.99 -8.27
C ARG A 59 43.42 -6.93 -8.94
N ASN A 60 43.71 -6.58 -10.19
CA ASN A 60 42.92 -5.60 -10.93
C ASN A 60 41.50 -6.13 -11.22
N GLU A 61 41.37 -7.40 -11.60
CA GLU A 61 40.08 -8.06 -11.81
C GLU A 61 39.25 -8.11 -10.52
N LEU A 62 39.87 -8.49 -9.40
CA LEU A 62 39.21 -8.51 -8.10
C LEU A 62 38.78 -7.10 -7.66
N SER A 63 39.62 -6.09 -7.88
CA SER A 63 39.27 -4.69 -7.58
C SER A 63 38.09 -4.20 -8.42
N ALA A 64 38.03 -4.58 -9.70
CA ALA A 64 36.90 -4.24 -10.57
C ALA A 64 35.62 -4.95 -10.13
N ALA A 65 35.70 -6.25 -9.83
CA ALA A 65 34.57 -7.04 -9.35
C ALA A 65 34.03 -6.52 -8.01
N LEU A 66 34.92 -6.11 -7.09
CA LEU A 66 34.53 -5.51 -5.82
C LEU A 66 33.81 -4.17 -6.04
N ALA A 67 34.34 -3.29 -6.91
CA ALA A 67 33.69 -2.02 -7.22
C ALA A 67 32.29 -2.21 -7.83
N THR A 68 32.10 -3.21 -8.70
CA THR A 68 30.78 -3.58 -9.21
C THR A 68 29.87 -4.10 -8.09
N ALA A 69 30.35 -5.02 -7.25
CA ALA A 69 29.56 -5.57 -6.16
C ALA A 69 29.14 -4.51 -5.12
N GLU A 70 30.03 -3.56 -4.81
CA GLU A 70 29.72 -2.42 -3.93
C GLU A 70 28.67 -1.50 -4.57
N SER A 71 28.79 -1.21 -5.87
CA SER A 71 27.80 -0.41 -6.60
C SER A 71 26.43 -1.10 -6.62
N ASP A 72 26.40 -2.40 -6.89
CA ASP A 72 25.16 -3.18 -6.90
C ASP A 72 24.53 -3.22 -5.51
N ALA A 73 25.32 -3.42 -4.46
CA ALA A 73 24.84 -3.41 -3.07
C ALA A 73 24.17 -2.08 -2.70
N VAL A 74 24.76 -0.95 -3.10
CA VAL A 74 24.16 0.38 -2.87
C VAL A 74 22.85 0.55 -3.64
N LEU A 75 22.77 0.05 -4.87
CA LEU A 75 21.55 0.11 -5.67
C LEU A 75 20.43 -0.75 -5.07
N LEU A 76 20.75 -1.97 -4.63
CA LEU A 76 19.81 -2.86 -3.96
C LEU A 76 19.31 -2.28 -2.64
N GLU A 77 20.17 -1.65 -1.85
CA GLU A 77 19.77 -0.93 -0.63
C GLU A 77 18.79 0.21 -0.96
N GLY A 78 19.07 0.99 -1.99
CA GLY A 78 18.16 2.04 -2.46
C GLY A 78 16.79 1.49 -2.86
N GLN A 79 16.75 0.39 -3.61
CA GLN A 79 15.50 -0.28 -4.01
C GLN A 79 14.74 -0.87 -2.83
N LEU A 80 15.45 -1.39 -1.82
CA LEU A 80 14.83 -1.92 -0.61
C LEU A 80 14.14 -0.80 0.18
N VAL A 81 14.81 0.33 0.38
CA VAL A 81 14.24 1.50 1.06
C VAL A 81 13.01 2.02 0.32
N GLU A 82 13.07 2.14 -1.00
CA GLU A 82 11.91 2.53 -1.82
C GLU A 82 10.75 1.54 -1.69
N SER A 83 11.04 0.24 -1.72
CA SER A 83 10.03 -0.82 -1.56
C SER A 83 9.39 -0.81 -0.17
N GLU A 84 10.17 -0.58 0.89
CA GLU A 84 9.68 -0.49 2.26
C GLU A 84 8.79 0.75 2.44
N GLN A 85 9.21 1.89 1.88
CA GLN A 85 8.40 3.10 1.90
C GLN A 85 7.08 2.93 1.14
N ALA A 86 7.11 2.30 -0.04
CA ALA A 86 5.91 2.00 -0.80
C ALA A 86 4.97 1.05 -0.03
N ALA A 87 5.52 0.02 0.62
CA ALA A 87 4.73 -0.91 1.43
C ALA A 87 4.05 -0.22 2.62
N GLU A 88 4.72 0.72 3.28
CA GLU A 88 4.15 1.46 4.40
C GLU A 88 3.05 2.45 3.96
N VAL A 89 3.24 3.10 2.79
CA VAL A 89 2.18 3.91 2.16
C VAL A 89 0.95 3.06 1.87
N LEU A 90 1.11 1.88 1.25
CA LEU A 90 0.00 0.97 0.96
C LEU A 90 -0.67 0.47 2.25
N ARG A 91 0.09 0.17 3.30
CA ARG A 91 -0.48 -0.24 4.59
C ARG A 91 -1.34 0.87 5.20
N THR A 92 -0.89 2.11 5.10
CA THR A 92 -1.63 3.29 5.58
C THR A 92 -2.93 3.45 4.78
N GLU A 93 -2.85 3.40 3.45
CA GLU A 93 -4.01 3.53 2.57
C GLU A 93 -5.06 2.44 2.80
N VAL A 94 -4.63 1.19 3.00
CA VAL A 94 -5.53 0.07 3.33
C VAL A 94 -6.22 0.32 4.68
N THR A 95 -5.51 0.85 5.66
CA THR A 95 -6.07 1.16 6.99
C THR A 95 -7.10 2.28 6.89
N ASP A 96 -6.77 3.36 6.19
CA ASP A 96 -7.67 4.51 5.98
C ASP A 96 -8.92 4.12 5.21
N THR A 97 -8.76 3.33 4.15
CA THR A 97 -9.88 2.79 3.38
C THR A 97 -10.77 1.88 4.24
N GLY A 98 -10.16 1.04 5.08
CA GLY A 98 -10.88 0.19 6.03
C GLY A 98 -11.71 1.01 7.02
N ASN A 99 -11.13 2.08 7.57
CA ASN A 99 -11.82 2.99 8.49
C ASN A 99 -12.96 3.75 7.78
N ALA A 100 -12.74 4.23 6.56
CA ALA A 100 -13.76 4.92 5.77
C ALA A 100 -14.94 3.99 5.44
N LEU A 101 -14.67 2.72 5.13
CA LEU A 101 -15.71 1.73 4.87
C LEU A 101 -16.53 1.43 6.13
N ALA A 102 -15.87 1.27 7.28
CA ALA A 102 -16.55 1.06 8.56
C ALA A 102 -17.45 2.25 8.93
N GLN A 103 -16.97 3.48 8.70
CA GLN A 103 -17.77 4.69 8.94
C GLN A 103 -18.99 4.75 8.00
N LEU A 104 -18.80 4.46 6.71
CA LEU A 104 -19.90 4.49 5.74
C LEU A 104 -20.97 3.43 6.05
N GLU A 105 -20.56 2.25 6.53
CA GLU A 105 -21.52 1.23 6.98
C GLU A 105 -22.27 1.68 8.23
N GLN A 106 -21.60 2.32 9.19
CA GLN A 106 -22.26 2.87 10.37
C GLN A 106 -23.25 3.98 9.99
N ASP A 107 -22.84 4.93 9.15
CA ASP A 107 -23.70 6.02 8.67
C ASP A 107 -24.92 5.46 7.93
N ARG A 108 -24.72 4.42 7.11
CA ARG A 108 -25.81 3.70 6.46
C ARG A 108 -26.76 3.10 7.49
N LEU A 109 -26.27 2.36 8.48
CA LEU A 109 -27.12 1.77 9.51
C LEU A 109 -27.91 2.82 10.29
N ASP A 110 -27.27 3.93 10.64
CA ASP A 110 -27.90 5.05 11.36
C ASP A 110 -28.99 5.72 10.50
N MET A 111 -28.76 5.89 9.20
CA MET A 111 -29.79 6.37 8.26
C MET A 111 -30.97 5.41 8.17
N LEU A 112 -30.71 4.11 8.10
CA LEU A 112 -31.77 3.09 8.02
C LEU A 112 -32.58 2.93 9.32
N ALA A 113 -31.99 3.31 10.46
CA ALA A 113 -32.64 3.27 11.77
C ALA A 113 -33.42 4.55 12.11
N ARG A 114 -33.21 5.64 11.36
CA ARG A 114 -33.94 6.89 11.58
C ARG A 114 -35.39 6.76 11.09
N PRO A 115 -36.39 7.21 11.86
CA PRO A 115 -37.77 7.24 11.40
C PRO A 115 -38.02 8.39 10.40
N PRO A 116 -39.04 8.28 9.54
CA PRO A 116 -39.47 9.38 8.68
C PRO A 116 -39.78 10.65 9.49
N GLN A 117 -39.60 11.82 8.89
CA GLN A 117 -40.10 13.07 9.44
C GLN A 117 -41.48 13.35 8.87
N VAL A 118 -42.46 13.61 9.73
CA VAL A 118 -43.84 13.86 9.32
C VAL A 118 -44.32 15.17 9.94
N ASP A 119 -45.04 15.96 9.15
CA ASP A 119 -45.74 17.15 9.61
C ASP A 119 -47.10 17.29 8.92
N ILE A 120 -48.04 17.94 9.60
CA ILE A 120 -49.35 18.28 9.08
C ILE A 120 -49.30 19.77 8.72
N ALA A 121 -49.01 20.18 7.49
CA ALA A 121 -48.94 21.61 7.19
C ALA A 121 -50.27 22.35 7.50
N ILE A 122 -51.40 21.73 7.17
CA ILE A 122 -52.75 22.28 7.40
C ILE A 122 -53.67 21.11 7.79
N PRO A 123 -54.61 21.28 8.72
CA PRO A 123 -54.87 22.47 9.53
C PRO A 123 -53.84 22.68 10.66
N GLU A 124 -53.75 23.91 11.17
CA GLU A 124 -52.98 24.23 12.38
C GLU A 124 -53.59 23.52 13.62
N GLU A 125 -52.73 23.25 14.62
CA GLU A 125 -53.14 22.69 15.91
C GLU A 125 -54.24 23.56 16.56
N ASN A 126 -55.31 22.93 17.05
CA ASN A 126 -56.48 23.58 17.65
C ASN A 126 -57.20 24.58 16.73
N SER A 127 -57.04 24.48 15.41
CA SER A 127 -57.83 25.29 14.49
C SER A 127 -59.34 24.99 14.64
N MET A 128 -60.14 26.04 14.52
CA MET A 128 -61.60 25.93 14.51
C MET A 128 -62.10 25.70 13.09
N GLN A 129 -62.79 24.58 12.90
CA GLN A 129 -63.47 24.20 11.67
C GLN A 129 -64.99 24.24 11.89
N LEU A 130 -65.75 24.38 10.81
CA LEU A 130 -67.20 24.42 10.87
C LEU A 130 -67.79 23.08 10.41
N ALA A 131 -68.69 22.51 11.20
CA ALA A 131 -69.45 21.32 10.79
C ALA A 131 -70.25 21.62 9.52
N GLY A 132 -70.20 20.70 8.57
CA GLY A 132 -70.82 20.80 7.25
C GLY A 132 -69.99 21.57 6.21
N THR A 133 -68.85 22.15 6.58
CA THR A 133 -67.97 22.88 5.65
C THR A 133 -66.72 22.05 5.35
N PRO A 134 -66.42 21.75 4.07
CA PRO A 134 -65.21 21.05 3.71
C PRO A 134 -63.98 21.94 3.95
N PHE A 135 -62.90 21.35 4.47
CA PHE A 135 -61.60 21.99 4.58
C PHE A 135 -60.47 21.05 4.16
N THR A 136 -59.31 21.64 3.87
CA THR A 136 -58.16 20.92 3.33
C THR A 136 -57.22 20.47 4.44
N ILE A 137 -56.78 19.22 4.35
CA ILE A 137 -55.71 18.63 5.15
C ILE A 137 -54.49 18.49 4.22
N VAL A 138 -53.39 19.13 4.56
CA VAL A 138 -52.11 19.04 3.85
C VAL A 138 -51.12 18.38 4.79
N VAL A 139 -50.51 17.30 4.35
CA VAL A 139 -49.53 16.54 5.14
C VAL A 139 -48.27 16.32 4.32
N VAL A 140 -47.14 16.32 5.00
CA VAL A 140 -45.82 16.15 4.40
C VAL A 140 -45.07 15.10 5.20
N ALA A 141 -44.50 14.13 4.49
CA ALA A 141 -43.56 13.18 5.04
C ALA A 141 -42.25 13.26 4.25
N ALA A 142 -41.12 13.18 4.94
CA ALA A 142 -39.78 13.21 4.35
C ALA A 142 -38.88 12.17 5.01
N ASP A 143 -38.18 11.36 4.20
CA ASP A 143 -37.21 10.38 4.68
C ASP A 143 -36.10 10.20 3.61
N PRO A 144 -34.82 10.34 3.95
CA PRO A 144 -33.73 10.21 2.97
C PRO A 144 -33.57 8.78 2.40
N VAL A 145 -34.07 7.75 3.10
CA VAL A 145 -34.11 6.35 2.65
C VAL A 145 -35.34 6.09 1.78
N GLY A 146 -36.37 6.91 1.90
CA GLY A 146 -37.59 6.83 1.13
C GLY A 146 -38.80 6.38 1.95
N ILE A 147 -39.96 6.89 1.61
CA ILE A 147 -41.24 6.59 2.26
C ILE A 147 -41.92 5.46 1.49
N THR A 148 -42.41 4.48 2.24
CA THR A 148 -43.12 3.30 1.70
C THR A 148 -44.63 3.39 1.91
N GLU A 149 -45.05 3.98 3.04
CA GLU A 149 -46.45 4.15 3.37
C GLU A 149 -46.65 5.44 4.16
N MET A 150 -47.79 6.11 3.93
CA MET A 150 -48.30 7.17 4.80
C MET A 150 -49.79 6.97 5.03
N THR A 151 -50.21 6.92 6.28
CA THR A 151 -51.61 6.78 6.68
C THR A 151 -52.08 8.03 7.41
N ILE A 152 -53.33 8.40 7.16
CA ILE A 152 -54.03 9.50 7.82
C ILE A 152 -55.23 8.89 8.53
N THR A 153 -55.35 9.12 9.84
CA THR A 153 -56.48 8.69 10.64
C THR A 153 -57.17 9.88 11.32
N LEU A 154 -58.48 9.76 11.52
CA LEU A 154 -59.31 10.69 12.28
C LEU A 154 -60.00 9.89 13.38
N ASP A 155 -59.71 10.18 14.65
CA ASP A 155 -60.20 9.43 15.82
C ASP A 155 -60.03 7.91 15.66
N ASP A 156 -58.81 7.48 15.36
CA ASP A 156 -58.41 6.08 15.12
C ASP A 156 -59.09 5.39 13.92
N ARG A 157 -59.85 6.13 13.10
CA ARG A 157 -60.43 5.61 11.86
C ARG A 157 -59.56 5.98 10.67
N LEU A 158 -59.24 4.99 9.84
CA LEU A 158 -58.53 5.21 8.58
C LEU A 158 -59.32 6.18 7.70
N PHE A 159 -58.72 7.33 7.44
CA PHE A 159 -59.23 8.32 6.49
C PHE A 159 -58.61 8.09 5.11
N ARG A 160 -57.29 7.92 5.05
CA ARG A 160 -56.57 7.59 3.82
C ARG A 160 -55.26 6.84 4.08
N SER A 161 -54.85 6.01 3.14
CA SER A 161 -53.49 5.45 3.07
C SER A 161 -52.91 5.70 1.67
N TYR A 162 -51.60 5.98 1.64
CA TYR A 162 -50.79 6.14 0.46
C TYR A 162 -49.68 5.10 0.49
N VAL A 163 -49.63 4.24 -0.52
CA VAL A 163 -48.48 3.36 -0.76
C VAL A 163 -47.56 4.07 -1.75
N VAL A 164 -46.29 4.23 -1.37
CA VAL A 164 -45.29 4.99 -2.11
C VAL A 164 -44.09 4.10 -2.39
N ASP A 165 -43.52 4.21 -3.59
CA ASP A 165 -42.38 3.38 -4.01
C ASP A 165 -41.05 4.03 -3.58
N GLY A 166 -40.87 4.21 -2.27
CA GLY A 166 -39.60 4.68 -1.68
C GLY A 166 -39.22 6.12 -2.04
N GLN A 167 -40.18 7.01 -2.30
CA GLN A 167 -39.85 8.41 -2.60
C GLN A 167 -39.39 9.17 -1.35
N PRO A 168 -38.39 10.06 -1.46
CA PRO A 168 -37.81 10.72 -0.29
C PRO A 168 -38.71 11.82 0.30
N LEU A 169 -39.70 12.29 -0.46
CA LEU A 169 -40.65 13.30 -0.05
C LEU A 169 -42.02 12.90 -0.56
N LEU A 170 -43.02 12.92 0.31
CA LEU A 170 -44.42 12.74 -0.01
C LEU A 170 -45.18 13.95 0.51
N THR A 171 -45.98 14.56 -0.35
CA THR A 171 -46.96 15.58 0.04
C THR A 171 -48.32 15.10 -0.41
N ALA A 172 -49.25 15.03 0.54
CA ALA A 172 -50.63 14.67 0.25
C ALA A 172 -51.56 15.81 0.64
N THR A 173 -52.62 15.96 -0.13
CA THR A 173 -53.67 16.95 0.10
C THR A 173 -55.00 16.25 0.02
N GLU A 174 -55.76 16.34 1.09
CA GLU A 174 -57.07 15.72 1.21
C GLU A 174 -58.12 16.74 1.66
N THR A 175 -59.38 16.45 1.39
CA THR A 175 -60.49 17.30 1.82
C THR A 175 -61.38 16.51 2.78
N TRP A 176 -61.60 17.06 3.96
CA TRP A 176 -62.49 16.49 4.96
C TRP A 176 -63.64 17.45 5.27
N SER A 177 -64.85 16.91 5.38
CA SER A 177 -66.06 17.66 5.72
C SER A 177 -66.64 17.07 7.00
N PRO A 178 -66.36 17.64 8.18
CA PRO A 178 -66.89 17.13 9.44
C PRO A 178 -68.41 17.26 9.46
N VAL A 179 -69.12 16.20 9.84
CA VAL A 179 -70.59 16.21 9.92
C VAL A 179 -71.08 16.66 11.29
N GLU A 180 -70.30 16.39 12.33
CA GLU A 180 -70.64 16.65 13.73
C GLU A 180 -69.67 17.67 14.33
N ALA A 181 -70.18 18.51 15.24
CA ALA A 181 -69.35 19.35 16.08
C ALA A 181 -68.70 18.51 17.19
N GLY A 182 -67.45 18.82 17.53
CA GLY A 182 -66.69 18.05 18.50
C GLY A 182 -65.18 18.28 18.39
N THR A 183 -64.42 17.51 19.17
CA THR A 183 -62.97 17.49 19.08
C THR A 183 -62.55 16.21 18.36
N PHE A 184 -61.71 16.36 17.34
CA PHE A 184 -61.21 15.25 16.53
C PHE A 184 -59.68 15.20 16.61
N LEU A 185 -59.12 14.00 16.68
CA LEU A 185 -57.69 13.76 16.61
C LEU A 185 -57.31 13.34 15.20
N LEU A 186 -56.62 14.21 14.48
CA LEU A 186 -55.97 13.90 13.22
C LEU A 186 -54.61 13.29 13.51
N ALA A 187 -54.36 12.05 13.10
CA ALA A 187 -53.02 11.45 13.16
C ALA A 187 -52.50 11.16 11.75
N VAL A 188 -51.21 11.39 11.56
CA VAL A 188 -50.50 11.00 10.33
C VAL A 188 -49.32 10.15 10.74
N GLU A 189 -49.28 8.94 10.21
CA GLU A 189 -48.16 8.02 10.37
C GLU A 189 -47.46 7.85 9.01
N ALA A 190 -46.13 7.89 8.99
CA ALA A 190 -45.35 7.51 7.82
C ALA A 190 -44.32 6.44 8.17
N SER A 191 -44.08 5.53 7.22
CA SER A 191 -43.15 4.40 7.35
C SER A 191 -42.20 4.35 6.16
N ASN A 192 -40.92 4.07 6.43
CA ASN A 192 -39.91 3.75 5.42
C ASN A 192 -39.72 2.22 5.24
N GLY A 193 -40.64 1.42 5.77
CA GLY A 193 -40.61 -0.05 5.70
C GLY A 193 -39.75 -0.70 6.78
N ARG A 194 -39.01 0.09 7.57
CA ARG A 194 -38.26 -0.38 8.75
C ARG A 194 -38.71 0.29 10.04
N THR A 195 -38.90 1.60 9.98
CA THR A 195 -39.31 2.45 11.11
C THR A 195 -40.51 3.29 10.68
N SER A 196 -41.31 3.70 11.67
CA SER A 196 -42.40 4.62 11.48
C SER A 196 -42.33 5.79 12.45
N SER A 197 -42.96 6.89 12.08
CA SER A 197 -43.21 8.03 12.95
C SER A 197 -44.67 8.44 12.83
N VAL A 198 -45.21 8.96 13.91
CA VAL A 198 -46.58 9.47 13.98
C VAL A 198 -46.57 10.87 14.55
N ILE A 199 -47.35 11.76 13.94
CA ILE A 199 -47.68 13.06 14.48
C ILE A 199 -49.20 13.18 14.59
N THR A 200 -49.67 13.88 15.62
CA THR A 200 -51.09 14.11 15.84
C THR A 200 -51.39 15.60 15.92
N ARG A 201 -52.62 15.97 15.58
CA ARG A 201 -53.20 17.31 15.74
C ARG A 201 -54.62 17.23 16.24
N THR A 202 -54.93 18.08 17.22
CA THR A 202 -56.29 18.24 17.72
C THR A 202 -57.03 19.27 16.90
N LEU A 203 -58.24 18.92 16.45
CA LEU A 203 -59.11 19.78 15.65
C LEU A 203 -60.38 20.09 16.43
N ALA A 204 -60.78 21.36 16.47
CA ALA A 204 -62.04 21.77 17.08
C ALA A 204 -63.08 22.05 15.99
N VAL A 205 -64.16 21.28 15.95
CA VAL A 205 -65.28 21.50 15.03
C VAL A 205 -66.45 22.11 15.78
N THR A 206 -66.95 23.23 15.30
CA THR A 206 -68.11 23.92 15.88
C THR A 206 -69.34 23.79 14.98
N ALA A 207 -70.54 23.81 15.60
CA ALA A 207 -71.78 23.77 14.84
C ALA A 207 -71.98 25.08 14.05
N PRO A 208 -72.61 25.05 12.86
CA PRO A 208 -73.02 26.25 12.17
C PRO A 208 -73.93 27.09 13.09
N ALA A 209 -73.68 28.39 13.16
CA ALA A 209 -74.55 29.29 13.91
C ALA A 209 -75.97 29.20 13.35
N ASN A 210 -76.95 28.88 14.19
CA ASN A 210 -78.36 28.89 13.82
C ASN A 210 -78.72 30.32 13.38
N SER A 211 -78.91 30.52 12.07
CA SER A 211 -79.49 31.73 11.50
C SER A 211 -81.01 31.62 11.42
#